data_AF-A0A920KEC5-F1
#
_entry.id   AF-A0A920KEC5-F1
#
_cell.length_a   1.000
_cell.length_b   1.000
_cell.length_c   1.000
_cell.angle_alpha   90.00
_cell.angle_beta   90.00
_cell.angle_gamma   90.00
#
_symmetry.space_group_name_H-M   'P 1'
#
loop_
_entity.id
_entity.type
_entity.pdbx_description
1 polymer ?
#
loop_
_entity_poly.entity_id
_entity_poly.type
_entity_poly.pdbx_seq_one_letter_code
_entity_poly.pdbx_strand_id
1 'polypeptide(L)' 'MGELGFHGIGVPEEYGGLNCDMKTELAFGEIASDSFAFSQSIGVHTGLGVYPILLYGTEEQKKGT' A
#
# COMPACT_ATOMS: atom_id res chain seq x y z
N MET A 1 5.63 9.80 4.85
CA MET A 1 5.22 8.67 3.98
C MET A 1 3.70 8.49 4.03
N GLY A 2 3.09 8.33 5.21
CA GLY A 2 1.63 8.25 5.36
C GLY A 2 0.87 9.49 4.82
N GLU A 3 1.28 10.71 5.18
CA GLU A 3 0.64 11.95 4.66
C GLU A 3 0.79 12.15 3.14
N LEU A 4 1.78 11.49 2.52
CA LEU A 4 1.98 11.53 1.07
C LEU A 4 1.18 10.43 0.34
N GLY A 5 0.42 9.60 1.08
CA GLY A 5 -0.41 8.52 0.53
C GLY A 5 0.35 7.27 0.11
N PHE A 6 1.68 7.22 0.28
CA PHE A 6 2.52 6.11 -0.22
C PHE A 6 2.30 4.77 0.48
N HIS A 7 1.65 4.76 1.64
CA HIS A 7 1.31 3.53 2.36
C HIS A 7 0.02 2.87 1.85
N GLY A 8 -0.80 3.63 1.12
CA GLY A 8 -2.13 3.21 0.70
C GLY A 8 -2.36 3.30 -0.81
N ILE A 9 -1.30 3.20 -1.63
CA ILE A 9 -1.38 3.42 -3.09
C ILE A 9 -2.45 2.52 -3.73
N GLY A 10 -2.40 1.21 -3.47
CA GLY A 10 -3.38 0.24 -3.96
C GLY A 10 -4.62 0.03 -3.09
N VAL A 11 -4.70 0.76 -1.98
CA VAL A 11 -5.76 0.56 -0.98
C VAL A 11 -7.02 1.28 -1.46
N PRO A 12 -8.22 0.67 -1.39
CA PRO A 12 -9.47 1.35 -1.73
C PRO A 12 -9.69 2.65 -0.94
N GLU A 13 -10.32 3.65 -1.56
CA GLU A 13 -10.60 4.95 -0.92
C GLU A 13 -11.50 4.82 0.32
N GLU A 14 -12.39 3.82 0.36
CA GLU A 14 -13.24 3.54 1.52
C GLU A 14 -12.46 3.15 2.79
N TYR A 15 -11.19 2.73 2.62
CA TYR A 15 -10.24 2.45 3.70
C TYR A 15 -9.14 3.52 3.77
N GLY A 16 -9.33 4.69 3.16
CA GLY A 16 -8.39 5.82 3.24
C GLY A 16 -7.19 5.73 2.30
N GLY A 17 -7.23 4.84 1.31
CA GLY A 17 -6.19 4.72 0.29
C GLY A 17 -6.38 5.60 -0.94
N LEU A 18 -5.52 5.41 -1.94
CA LEU A 18 -5.53 6.14 -3.21
C LEU A 18 -6.18 5.36 -4.36
N ASN A 19 -6.54 4.09 -4.15
CA ASN A 19 -7.20 3.21 -5.10
C ASN A 19 -6.56 3.23 -6.52
N CYS A 20 -5.24 3.32 -6.57
CA CYS A 20 -4.49 3.31 -7.81
C CYS A 20 -4.52 1.92 -8.45
N ASP A 21 -4.41 1.86 -9.78
CA ASP A 21 -4.35 0.59 -10.48
C ASP A 21 -2.98 -0.10 -10.32
N MET A 22 -2.95 -1.41 -10.59
CA MET A 22 -1.73 -2.22 -10.48
C MET A 22 -0.57 -1.68 -11.34
N LYS A 23 -0.85 -1.03 -12.47
CA LYS A 23 0.20 -0.45 -13.33
C LYS A 23 0.83 0.77 -12.68
N THR A 24 0.04 1.58 -12.01
CA THR A 24 0.49 2.76 -11.26
C THR A 24 1.31 2.32 -10.04
N GLU A 25 0.87 1.29 -9.32
CA GLU A 25 1.66 0.68 -8.24
C GLU A 25 3.01 0.15 -8.73
N LEU A 26 3.02 -0.55 -9.87
CA LEU A 26 4.26 -1.06 -10.44
C LEU A 26 5.21 0.08 -10.82
N ALA A 27 4.70 1.14 -11.44
CA ALA A 27 5.49 2.32 -11.77
C ALA A 27 6.04 3.02 -10.52
N PHE A 28 5.27 3.09 -9.44
CA PHE A 28 5.76 3.59 -8.15
C PHE A 28 6.88 2.70 -7.59
N GLY A 29 6.75 1.38 -7.67
CA GLY A 29 7.76 0.43 -7.23
C GLY A 29 9.11 0.62 -7.93
N GLU A 30 9.09 0.83 -9.25
CA GLU A 30 10.30 1.13 -10.04
C GLU A 30 10.97 2.42 -9.56
N ILE A 31 10.22 3.50 -9.37
CA ILE A 31 10.75 4.79 -8.90
C ILE A 31 11.28 4.68 -7.47
N ALA A 32 10.56 3.97 -6.59
CA ALA A 32 10.97 3.78 -5.21
C ALA A 32 12.23 2.91 -5.06
N SER A 33 12.54 2.06 -6.05
CA SER A 33 13.67 1.14 -6.02
C SER A 33 15.04 1.82 -5.97
N ASP A 34 15.13 3.09 -6.38
CA ASP A 34 16.34 3.93 -6.27
C ASP A 34 16.82 4.07 -4.82
N SER A 35 15.93 3.87 -3.83
CA SER A 35 16.28 3.83 -2.41
C SER A 35 15.93 2.49 -1.78
N PHE A 36 16.96 1.72 -1.44
CA PHE A 36 16.81 0.38 -0.85
C PHE A 36 15.98 0.39 0.44
N ALA A 37 16.29 1.30 1.39
CA ALA A 37 15.57 1.34 2.67
C ALA A 37 14.11 1.77 2.50
N PHE A 38 13.84 2.72 1.59
CA PHE A 38 12.50 3.23 1.34
C PHE A 38 11.62 2.19 0.64
N SER A 39 12.11 1.59 -0.44
CA SER A 39 11.41 0.54 -1.19
C SER A 39 11.10 -0.67 -0.32
N GLN A 40 12.04 -1.13 0.52
CA GLN A 40 11.80 -2.23 1.46
C GLN A 40 10.74 -1.88 2.50
N SER A 41 10.79 -0.68 3.08
CA SER A 41 9.82 -0.26 4.08
C SER A 41 8.40 -0.25 3.52
N ILE A 42 8.20 0.29 2.31
CA ILE A 42 6.87 0.31 1.68
C ILE A 42 6.45 -1.09 1.24
N GLY A 43 7.33 -1.83 0.56
CA GLY A 43 7.02 -3.17 0.07
C GLY A 43 6.64 -4.15 1.19
N VAL A 44 7.29 -4.09 2.35
CA VAL A 44 6.91 -4.89 3.53
C VAL A 44 5.58 -4.40 4.11
N HIS A 45 5.40 -3.09 4.25
CA HIS A 45 4.17 -2.53 4.79
C HIS A 45 2.95 -2.92 3.94
N THR A 46 3.01 -2.72 2.62
CA THR A 46 1.91 -3.03 1.72
C THR A 46 1.77 -4.53 1.47
N GLY A 47 2.87 -5.21 1.15
CA GLY A 47 2.88 -6.63 0.80
C GLY A 47 2.57 -7.59 1.93
N LEU A 48 3.11 -7.35 3.12
CA LEU A 48 2.96 -8.24 4.29
C LEU A 48 1.99 -7.70 5.34
N GLY A 49 1.78 -6.39 5.41
CA GLY A 49 0.85 -5.77 6.34
C GLY A 49 -0.55 -5.62 5.73
N VAL A 50 -0.66 -4.76 4.72
CA VAL A 50 -1.94 -4.28 4.20
C VAL A 50 -2.66 -5.32 3.33
N TYR A 51 -1.97 -5.92 2.36
CA TYR A 51 -2.62 -6.84 1.41
C TYR A 51 -3.25 -8.09 2.04
N PRO A 52 -2.61 -8.75 3.03
CA PRO A 52 -3.26 -9.87 3.71
C PRO A 52 -4.57 -9.47 4.40
N ILE A 53 -4.65 -8.27 4.97
CA ILE A 53 -5.86 -7.76 5.62
C ILE A 53 -6.92 -7.39 4.56
N LEU A 54 -6.54 -6.74 3.47
CA LEU A 54 -7.47 -6.43 2.39
C LEU A 54 -8.07 -7.68 1.73
N LEU A 55 -7.25 -8.71 1.50
CA LEU A 55 -7.66 -9.92 0.81
C LEU A 55 -8.45 -10.88 1.69
N TYR A 56 -8.13 -10.95 2.99
CA TYR A 56 -8.63 -12.01 3.87
C TYR A 56 -9.22 -11.52 5.20
N GLY A 57 -9.08 -10.23 5.52
CA GLY A 57 -9.59 -9.65 6.75
C GLY A 57 -11.10 -9.46 6.76
N THR A 58 -11.66 -9.33 7.96
CA THR A 58 -13.05 -8.89 8.14
C THR A 58 -13.20 -7.41 7.81
N GLU A 59 -14.43 -6.96 7.58
CA GLU A 59 -14.72 -5.54 7.33
C GLU A 59 -14.24 -4.62 8.47
N GLU A 60 -14.24 -5.10 9.70
CA GLU A 60 -13.71 -4.37 10.85
C GLU A 60 -12.18 -4.26 10.80
N GLN A 61 -11.48 -5.31 10.37
CA GLN A 61 -10.03 -5.30 10.21
C GLN A 61 -9.60 -4.39 9.06
N LYS A 62 -10.33 -4.39 7.94
CA LYS A 62 -10.05 -3.52 6.79
C LYS A 62 -10.20 -2.04 7.12
N LYS A 63 -11.20 -1.66 7.94
CA LYS A 63 -11.39 -0.28 8.41
C LYS A 63 -10.28 0.24 9.33
N GLY A 64 -9.51 -0.66 9.94
CA GLY A 64 -8.35 -0.33 10.77
C GLY A 64 -7.00 -0.42 10.05
N THR A 65 -7.03 -0.72 8.74
CA THR A 65 -5.85 -0.76 7.86
C THR A 65 -5.57 0.65 7.34
#